data_AF-Q8YQ74-F1
#
_entry.id   AF-Q8YQ74-F1
#
_cell.length_a   1.000
_cell.length_b   1.000
_cell.length_c   1.000
_cell.angle_alpha   90.00
_cell.angle_beta   90.00
_cell.angle_gamma   90.00
#
_symmetry.space_group_name_H-M   'P 1'
#
loop_
_entity.id
_entity.type
_entity.pdbx_description
1 polymer ?
#
loop_
_entity_poly.entity_id
_entity_poly.type
_entity_poly.pdbx_seq_one_letter_code
_entity_poly.pdbx_strand_id
1 'polypeptide(L)'
;MKIWIDAQLPPTLARWLSKTFDVETTALRELGLRDAKDVEIFNEARAVNAVISTKDSDFVDLACRLGTPPQILWLTCGNVTNRN
;
A
#
# COMPACT_ATOMS: atom_id res chain seq x y z
N MET A 1 -10.88 3.45 7.77
CA MET A 1 -9.80 2.49 7.42
C MET A 1 -8.85 3.21 6.49
N LYS A 2 -7.53 3.13 6.74
CA LYS A 2 -6.52 3.78 5.91
C LYS A 2 -5.87 2.77 4.98
N ILE A 3 -5.71 3.11 3.71
CA ILE A 3 -5.06 2.26 2.72
C ILE A 3 -3.86 3.01 2.14
N TRP A 4 -2.70 2.38 2.20
CA TRP A 4 -1.49 2.87 1.57
C TRP A 4 -1.22 2.11 0.30
N ILE A 5 -1.07 2.84 -0.80
CA ILE A 5 -0.77 2.28 -2.12
C ILE A 5 0.72 2.28 -2.32
N ASP A 6 1.29 1.10 -2.55
CA ASP A 6 2.69 0.89 -2.86
C ASP A 6 3.19 1.85 -3.96
N ALA A 7 4.44 2.30 -3.87
CA ALA A 7 5.10 3.15 -4.85
C ALA A 7 5.22 2.50 -6.24
N GLN A 8 5.18 1.17 -6.33
CA GLN A 8 5.13 0.43 -7.60
C GLN A 8 3.77 0.52 -8.31
N LEU A 9 2.73 0.97 -7.61
CA LEU A 9 1.40 1.16 -8.17
C LEU A 9 1.18 2.62 -8.60
N PRO A 10 0.33 2.87 -9.63
CA PRO A 10 0.03 4.23 -10.05
C PRO A 10 -0.64 5.05 -8.94
N PRO A 11 -0.20 6.30 -8.65
CA PRO A 11 -0.87 7.16 -7.67
C PRO A 11 -2.32 7.50 -8.02
N THR A 12 -2.70 7.37 -9.29
CA THR A 12 -4.10 7.50 -9.74
C THR A 12 -5.02 6.46 -9.11
N LEU A 13 -4.48 5.27 -8.75
CA LEU A 13 -5.23 4.22 -8.07
C LEU A 13 -5.69 4.69 -6.68
N ALA A 14 -4.83 5.38 -5.92
CA ALA A 14 -5.18 5.92 -4.61
C ALA A 14 -6.37 6.90 -4.72
N ARG A 15 -6.28 7.84 -5.66
CA ARG A 15 -7.37 8.80 -5.93
C ARG A 15 -8.67 8.12 -6.37
N TRP A 16 -8.58 7.11 -7.24
CA TRP A 16 -9.74 6.38 -7.71
C TRP A 16 -10.41 5.57 -6.58
N LEU A 17 -9.63 4.89 -5.75
CA LEU A 17 -10.13 4.15 -4.59
C LEU A 17 -10.83 5.07 -3.59
N SER A 18 -10.20 6.19 -3.23
CA SER A 18 -10.80 7.18 -2.32
C SER A 18 -12.14 7.71 -2.85
N LYS A 19 -12.21 8.04 -4.15
CA LYS A 19 -13.43 8.56 -4.77
C LYS A 19 -14.54 7.51 -4.91
N THR A 20 -14.19 6.26 -5.18
CA THR A 20 -15.15 5.21 -5.53
C THR A 20 -15.73 4.52 -4.30
N PHE A 21 -14.91 4.36 -3.24
CA PHE A 21 -15.27 3.57 -2.06
C PHE A 21 -15.30 4.38 -0.76
N ASP A 22 -15.06 5.70 -0.81
CA ASP A 22 -15.06 6.60 0.36
C ASP A 22 -14.12 6.14 1.49
N VAL A 23 -12.92 5.67 1.09
CA VAL A 23 -11.87 5.20 2.00
C VAL A 23 -10.66 6.12 1.95
N GLU A 24 -10.02 6.38 3.10
CA GLU A 24 -8.80 7.19 3.17
C GLU A 24 -7.64 6.43 2.51
N THR A 25 -7.36 6.76 1.25
CA THR A 25 -6.29 6.11 0.47
C THR A 25 -5.22 7.11 0.08
N THR A 26 -3.96 6.76 0.35
CA THR A 26 -2.79 7.60 0.05
C THR A 26 -1.72 6.77 -0.64
N ALA A 27 -1.06 7.32 -1.67
CA ALA A 27 0.10 6.66 -2.26
C ALA A 27 1.34 6.87 -1.38
N LEU A 28 2.18 5.85 -1.19
CA LEU A 28 3.43 5.98 -0.42
C LEU A 28 4.33 7.11 -0.94
N ARG A 29 4.28 7.36 -2.26
CA ARG A 29 4.99 8.47 -2.89
C ARG A 29 4.52 9.85 -2.41
N GLU A 30 3.25 10.00 -2.04
CA GLU A 30 2.68 11.25 -1.50
C GLU A 30 3.03 11.45 -0.02
N LEU A 31 3.31 10.35 0.70
CA LEU A 31 3.78 10.37 2.10
C LEU A 31 5.28 10.68 2.25
N GLY A 32 6.00 10.87 1.14
CA GLY A 32 7.46 11.03 1.16
C GLY A 32 8.22 9.73 1.50
N LEU A 33 7.52 8.60 1.61
CA LEU A 33 8.08 7.30 1.96
C LEU A 33 8.57 6.51 0.74
N ARG A 34 8.74 7.16 -0.42
CA ARG A 34 9.13 6.49 -1.66
C ARG A 34 10.50 5.82 -1.56
N ASP A 35 11.44 6.48 -0.88
CA ASP A 35 12.83 6.03 -0.77
C ASP A 35 13.10 5.34 0.59
N ALA A 36 12.06 5.17 1.41
CA ALA A 36 12.13 4.43 2.66
C ALA A 36 12.20 2.92 2.40
N LYS A 37 12.81 2.17 3.31
CA LYS A 37 12.86 0.71 3.22
C LYS A 37 11.50 0.10 3.55
N ASP A 38 11.22 -1.09 3.01
CA ASP A 38 9.92 -1.76 3.24
C ASP A 38 9.62 -1.99 4.73
N VAL A 39 10.64 -2.26 5.54
CA VAL A 39 10.51 -2.40 6.99
C VAL A 39 10.09 -1.09 7.66
N GLU A 40 10.60 0.05 7.19
CA GLU A 40 10.23 1.37 7.72
C GLU A 40 8.79 1.69 7.35
N ILE A 41 8.42 1.48 6.07
CA ILE A 41 7.05 1.64 5.58
C ILE A 41 6.09 0.73 6.37
N PHE A 42 6.47 -0.52 6.63
CA PHE A 42 5.69 -1.49 7.38
C PHE A 42 5.47 -1.04 8.82
N ASN A 43 6.50 -0.53 9.50
CA ASN A 43 6.39 -0.03 10.87
C ASN A 43 5.55 1.26 10.96
N GLU A 44 5.68 2.16 9.99
CA GLU A 44 4.85 3.37 9.91
C GLU A 44 3.38 3.01 9.68
N ALA A 45 3.11 2.10 8.73
CA ALA A 45 1.77 1.59 8.48
C ALA A 45 1.19 0.87 9.71
N ARG A 46 2.03 0.16 10.47
CA ARG A 46 1.67 -0.45 11.75
C ARG A 46 1.23 0.60 12.76
N ALA A 47 2.00 1.67 12.90
CA ALA A 47 1.74 2.72 13.88
C ALA A 47 0.42 3.45 13.63
N VAL A 48 0.06 3.66 12.35
CA VAL A 48 -1.22 4.31 11.97
C VAL A 48 -2.36 3.33 11.68
N ASN A 49 -2.13 2.03 11.89
CA ASN A 49 -3.08 0.94 11.56
C ASN A 49 -3.60 1.01 10.11
N ALA A 50 -2.70 1.25 9.16
CA ALA A 50 -2.98 1.26 7.73
C ALA A 50 -2.90 -0.16 7.13
N VAL A 51 -3.67 -0.36 6.06
CA VAL A 51 -3.57 -1.51 5.17
C VAL A 51 -2.62 -1.16 4.03
N ILE A 52 -1.61 -1.98 3.78
CA ILE A 52 -0.71 -1.80 2.62
C ILE A 52 -1.27 -2.58 1.44
N SER A 53 -1.50 -1.91 0.31
CA SER A 53 -1.85 -2.53 -0.97
C SER A 53 -0.63 -2.55 -1.87
N THR A 54 -0.18 -3.74 -2.25
CA THR A 54 1.08 -3.95 -2.99
C THR A 54 0.94 -5.07 -4.02
N LYS A 55 1.83 -5.08 -5.01
CA LYS A 55 2.09 -6.25 -5.88
C LYS A 55 3.34 -7.02 -5.47
N ASP A 56 4.19 -6.40 -4.66
CA ASP A 56 5.45 -6.95 -4.21
C ASP A 56 5.21 -7.98 -3.08
N SER A 57 5.94 -9.08 -3.14
CA SER A 57 5.92 -10.10 -2.10
C SER A 57 6.62 -9.63 -0.81
N ASP A 58 7.49 -8.63 -0.88
CA ASP A 58 8.30 -8.22 0.27
C ASP A 58 7.44 -7.79 1.49
N PHE A 59 6.33 -7.10 1.27
CA PHE A 59 5.39 -6.76 2.37
C PHE A 59 4.61 -7.98 2.89
N VAL A 60 4.31 -8.94 2.03
CA VAL A 60 3.66 -10.20 2.42
C VAL A 60 4.61 -10.99 3.32
N ASP A 61 5.88 -11.09 2.93
CA ASP A 61 6.92 -11.75 3.70
C ASP A 61 7.14 -11.05 5.05
N LEU A 62 7.12 -9.72 5.08
CA LEU A 62 7.17 -8.96 6.34
C LEU A 62 5.96 -9.24 7.23
N ALA A 63 4.75 -9.31 6.68
CA ALA A 63 3.55 -9.65 7.44
C ALA A 63 3.59 -11.09 7.98
N CYS A 64 4.10 -12.05 7.19
CA CYS A 64 4.31 -13.42 7.63
C CYS A 64 5.36 -13.53 8.75
N ARG A 65 6.41 -12.72 8.71
CA ARG A 65 7.51 -12.73 9.69
C ARG A 65 7.22 -11.96 10.96
N LEU A 66 6.62 -10.77 10.85
CA LEU A 66 6.43 -9.81 11.94
C LEU A 66 5.00 -9.79 12.50
N GLY A 67 4.07 -10.45 11.81
CA GLY A 67 2.65 -10.46 12.12
C GLY A 67 1.95 -9.15 11.75
N THR A 68 0.62 -9.20 11.74
CA THR A 68 -0.23 -8.00 11.60
C THR A 68 -0.38 -7.27 12.93
N PRO A 69 -0.59 -5.94 12.95
CA PRO A 69 -0.64 -5.02 11.80
C PRO A 69 0.74 -4.61 11.24
N PRO A 70 0.80 -4.02 10.01
CA PRO A 70 -0.30 -3.72 9.08
C PRO A 70 -0.88 -4.97 8.39
N GLN A 71 -2.14 -4.87 7.92
CA GLN A 71 -2.72 -5.86 7.02
C GLN A 71 -2.22 -5.63 5.58
N ILE A 72 -2.08 -6.70 4.79
CA ILE A 72 -1.59 -6.62 3.42
C ILE A 72 -2.71 -7.01 2.44
N LEU A 73 -3.01 -6.12 1.49
CA LEU A 73 -3.82 -6.40 0.32
C LEU A 73 -2.89 -6.70 -0.86
N TRP A 74 -2.64 -7.99 -1.10
CA TRP A 74 -1.73 -8.42 -2.15
C TRP A 74 -2.45 -8.57 -3.49
N LEU A 75 -2.03 -7.78 -4.48
CA LEU A 75 -2.57 -7.78 -5.83
C LEU A 75 -1.76 -8.73 -6.73
N THR A 76 -2.33 -9.90 -7.02
CA THR A 76 -1.67 -10.95 -7.83
C THR A 76 -2.00 -10.85 -9.33
N CYS A 77 -2.59 -9.74 -9.78
CA CYS A 77 -2.86 -9.51 -11.19
C CYS A 77 -1.57 -9.18 -11.97
N GLY A 78 -1.52 -9.54 -13.26
CA GLY A 78 -0.42 -9.18 -14.17
C GLY A 78 -0.33 -7.68 -14.44
N ASN A 79 0.43 -7.28 -15.46
CA ASN A 79 0.46 -5.88 -15.88
C ASN A 79 -0.93 -5.43 -16.33
N VAL A 80 -1.40 -4.34 -15.74
CA VAL A 80 -2.71 -3.75 -16.03
C VAL A 80 -2.52 -2.34 -16.58
N THR A 81 -3.45 -1.92 -17.42
CA THR A 81 -3.47 -0.57 -17.98
C THR A 81 -3.72 0.47 -16.89
N ASN A 82 -3.02 1.60 -16.98
CA ASN A 82 -3.25 2.78 -16.14
C ASN A 82 -4.30 3.74 -16.72
N ARG A 83 -4.96 3.37 -17.83
CA ARG A 83 -6.04 4.14 -18.45
C ARG A 83 -7.33 3.94 -17.65
N ASN A 84 -7.93 5.06 -17.26
CA ASN A 84 -9.35 5.14 -16.86
C ASN A 84 -10.22 5.24 -18.11
#